data_AF-A0A2R6QFZ9-F1
#
_entry.id   AF-A0A2R6QFZ9-F1
#
_cell.length_a   1.000
_cell.length_b   1.000
_cell.length_c   1.000
_cell.angle_alpha   90.00
_cell.angle_beta   90.00
_cell.angle_gamma   90.00
#
_symmetry.space_group_name_H-M   'P 1'
#
loop_
_entity.id
_entity.type
_entity.pdbx_description
1 polymer ?
#
loop_
_entity_poly.entity_id
_entity_poly.type
_entity_poly.pdbx_seq_one_letter_code
_entity_poly.pdbx_strand_id
1 'polypeptide(L)'
;MAVKSAEISVSGSILKEREALTNIGRCPNVIRCFGDKITIGENGEMVYNLLLEFASGGTLADLIKKPGGSGMSESDKKDVGAKFKVKIGDFGLAKRVNQNKKGKLDPYMRGTPTYLSPEVVTDCIQEPPSDIWAFGCIEFEMVTGKPQWFHKQDMNAEALLCMIGEGLVDDDDDDNDEVEEGDESLVADEVDSWMILFESDE
;
A
#
# COMPACT_ATOMS: atom_id res chain seq x y z
N MET A 1 -5.31 17.37 -10.36
CA MET A 1 -4.18 16.57 -10.91
C MET A 1 -3.12 16.48 -9.83
N ALA A 2 -2.54 15.30 -9.63
CA ALA A 2 -1.43 15.06 -8.71
C ALA A 2 -0.11 14.98 -9.48
N VAL A 3 1.01 15.29 -8.83
CA VAL A 3 2.35 15.21 -9.42
C VAL A 3 3.24 14.43 -8.48
N LYS A 4 3.80 13.32 -8.97
CA LYS A 4 4.86 12.57 -8.28
C LYS A 4 6.19 12.97 -8.88
N SER A 5 7.18 13.32 -8.07
CA SER A 5 8.45 13.88 -8.55
C SER A 5 9.64 13.16 -7.93
N ALA A 6 10.71 12.98 -8.71
CA ALA A 6 11.97 12.44 -8.23
C ALA A 6 13.14 13.04 -9.02
N GLU A 7 14.30 13.22 -8.38
CA GLU A 7 15.52 13.60 -9.09
C GLU A 7 15.88 12.50 -10.12
N ILE A 8 16.36 12.90 -11.30
CA ILE A 8 16.70 11.94 -12.36
C ILE A 8 17.73 10.90 -11.89
N SER A 9 18.67 11.29 -11.02
CA SER A 9 19.70 10.41 -10.47
C SER A 9 19.13 9.21 -9.71
N VAL A 10 17.94 9.34 -9.12
CA VAL A 10 17.24 8.30 -8.34
C VAL A 10 15.88 7.88 -8.94
N SER A 11 15.60 8.27 -10.19
CA SER A 11 14.29 8.09 -10.85
C SER A 11 13.90 6.63 -11.24
N GLY A 12 14.62 5.63 -10.74
CA GLY A 12 14.42 4.23 -11.13
C GLY A 12 13.02 3.67 -10.81
N SER A 13 12.42 4.07 -9.69
CA SER A 13 11.06 3.65 -9.29
C SER A 13 9.97 4.37 -10.09
N ILE A 14 10.09 5.69 -10.22
CA ILE A 14 9.08 6.51 -10.94
C ILE A 14 9.02 6.20 -12.44
N LEU A 15 10.16 5.82 -13.05
CA LEU A 15 10.19 5.38 -14.45
C LEU A 15 9.51 4.02 -14.65
N LYS A 16 9.67 3.09 -13.69
CA LYS A 16 8.96 1.81 -13.69
C LYS A 16 7.46 2.00 -13.50
N GLU A 17 7.07 2.92 -12.62
CA GLU A 17 5.68 3.28 -12.40
C GLU A 17 5.03 3.83 -13.68
N ARG A 18 5.70 4.76 -14.38
CA ARG A 18 5.23 5.24 -15.69
C ARG A 18 5.05 4.08 -16.67
N GLU A 19 6.04 3.19 -16.78
CA GLU A 19 5.97 2.03 -17.68
C GLU A 19 4.79 1.11 -17.32
N ALA A 20 4.60 0.81 -16.03
CA ALA A 20 3.50 -0.01 -15.53
C ALA A 20 2.14 0.61 -15.89
N LEU A 21 1.93 1.90 -15.57
CA LEU A 21 0.70 2.62 -15.86
C LEU A 21 0.42 2.71 -17.37
N THR A 22 1.46 2.89 -18.19
CA THR A 22 1.34 2.89 -19.66
C THR A 22 0.90 1.52 -20.18
N ASN A 23 1.45 0.44 -19.65
CA ASN A 23 1.12 -0.92 -20.06
C ASN A 23 -0.27 -1.36 -19.60
N ILE A 24 -0.72 -0.92 -18.42
CA ILE A 24 -2.08 -1.15 -17.92
C ILE A 24 -3.09 -0.40 -18.81
N GLY A 25 -2.74 0.80 -19.26
CA GLY A 25 -3.59 1.60 -20.13
C GLY A 25 -4.79 2.20 -19.38
N ARG A 26 -5.94 2.30 -20.05
CA ARG A 26 -7.15 2.92 -19.45
C ARG A 26 -7.96 1.87 -18.70
N CYS A 27 -7.66 1.72 -17.42
CA CYS A 27 -8.46 0.93 -16.49
C CYS A 27 -9.24 1.86 -15.54
N PRO A 28 -10.56 1.68 -15.37
CA PRO A 28 -11.37 2.57 -14.54
C PRO A 28 -10.97 2.55 -13.05
N ASN A 29 -10.42 1.44 -12.58
CA ASN A 29 -10.02 1.20 -11.18
C ASN A 29 -8.51 1.34 -10.96
N VAL A 30 -7.77 1.96 -11.88
CA VAL A 30 -6.35 2.28 -11.70
C VAL A 30 -6.20 3.79 -11.87
N ILE A 31 -5.32 4.41 -11.08
CA ILE A 31 -5.07 5.85 -11.18
C ILE A 31 -4.58 6.19 -12.58
N ARG A 32 -5.22 7.17 -13.23
CA ARG A 32 -4.86 7.51 -14.60
C ARG A 32 -3.55 8.30 -14.63
N CYS A 33 -2.61 7.86 -15.47
CA CYS A 33 -1.45 8.67 -15.86
C CYS A 33 -1.81 9.58 -17.04
N PHE A 34 -1.49 10.87 -16.94
CA PHE A 34 -1.65 11.85 -18.02
C PHE A 34 -0.37 12.03 -18.84
N GLY A 35 0.78 11.61 -18.32
CA GLY A 35 2.09 11.71 -18.96
C GLY A 35 3.18 12.10 -17.98
N ASP A 36 4.34 12.44 -18.52
CA ASP A 36 5.54 12.80 -17.75
C ASP A 36 6.23 14.05 -18.31
N LYS A 37 6.97 14.75 -17.44
CA LYS A 37 7.78 15.92 -17.80
C LYS A 37 9.08 15.94 -17.01
N ILE A 38 10.15 16.46 -17.62
CA ILE A 38 11.39 16.79 -16.93
C ILE A 38 11.43 18.29 -16.69
N THR A 39 11.74 18.70 -15.46
CA THR A 39 11.91 20.10 -15.06
C THR A 39 13.29 20.30 -14.44
N ILE A 40 13.71 21.56 -14.35
CA ILE A 40 14.94 21.94 -13.64
C ILE A 40 14.51 22.51 -12.28
N GLY A 41 15.02 21.94 -11.20
CA GLY A 41 14.81 22.39 -9.83
C GLY A 41 15.61 23.66 -9.50
N GLU A 42 15.39 24.21 -8.31
CA GLU A 42 15.95 25.50 -7.91
C GLU A 42 17.49 25.47 -7.84
N ASN A 43 18.09 24.31 -7.54
CA ASN A 43 19.55 24.17 -7.49
C ASN A 43 20.14 23.70 -8.83
N GLY A 44 19.35 23.68 -9.90
CA GLY A 44 19.77 23.19 -11.22
C GLY A 44 19.69 21.67 -11.38
N GLU A 45 19.16 20.94 -10.39
CA GLU A 45 18.94 19.50 -10.53
C GLU A 45 17.84 19.19 -11.55
N MET A 46 17.98 18.10 -12.30
CA MET A 46 16.91 17.66 -13.19
C MET A 46 15.94 16.77 -12.42
N VAL A 47 14.65 17.15 -12.45
CA VAL A 47 13.57 16.46 -11.74
C VAL A 47 12.62 15.84 -12.76
N TYR A 48 12.40 14.54 -12.64
CA TYR A 48 11.40 13.80 -13.38
C TYR A 48 10.06 13.89 -12.66
N ASN A 49 9.00 14.26 -13.37
CA ASN A 49 7.65 14.43 -12.82
C ASN A 49 6.66 13.56 -13.59
N LEU A 50 5.90 12.75 -12.87
CA LEU A 50 4.81 11.95 -13.37
C LEU A 50 3.48 12.66 -13.03
N LEU A 51 2.65 12.88 -14.04
CA LEU A 51 1.38 13.58 -13.92
C LEU A 51 0.25 12.56 -13.79
N LEU A 52 -0.42 12.57 -12.65
CA LEU A 52 -1.43 11.59 -12.27
C LEU A 52 -2.79 12.23 -12.04
N GLU A 53 -3.84 11.45 -12.21
CA GLU A 53 -5.17 11.75 -11.70
C GLU A 53 -5.09 12.06 -10.21
N PHE A 54 -5.85 13.06 -9.78
CA PHE A 54 -5.95 13.41 -8.37
C PHE A 54 -7.18 12.69 -7.83
N ALA A 55 -7.00 11.85 -6.82
CA ALA A 55 -8.08 11.15 -6.15
C ALA A 55 -8.60 12.01 -4.99
N SER A 56 -9.71 12.70 -5.23
CA SER A 56 -10.28 13.71 -4.33
C SER A 56 -10.87 13.15 -3.04
N GLY A 57 -11.25 11.87 -3.03
CA GLY A 57 -11.84 11.18 -1.88
C GLY A 57 -10.81 10.69 -0.86
N GLY A 58 -9.52 10.94 -1.07
CA GLY A 58 -8.45 10.53 -0.17
C GLY A 58 -8.09 9.05 -0.28
N THR A 59 -7.46 8.53 0.77
CA THR A 59 -6.95 7.15 0.85
C THR A 59 -7.87 6.27 1.68
N LEU A 60 -7.68 4.96 1.59
CA LEU A 60 -8.37 4.01 2.47
C LEU A 60 -8.07 4.24 3.95
N ALA A 61 -6.84 4.61 4.31
CA ALA A 61 -6.52 4.95 5.70
C ALA A 61 -7.35 6.12 6.23
N ASP A 62 -7.60 7.14 5.41
CA ASP A 62 -8.41 8.30 5.81
C ASP A 62 -9.84 7.88 6.14
N LEU A 63 -10.34 6.83 5.48
CA LEU A 63 -11.66 6.28 5.74
C LEU A 63 -11.71 5.37 6.96
N ILE A 64 -10.66 4.58 7.19
CA ILE A 64 -10.57 3.64 8.32
C ILE A 64 -10.36 4.40 9.65
N LYS A 65 -9.62 5.50 9.66
CA LYS A 65 -9.31 6.30 10.88
C LYS A 65 -10.45 7.18 11.40
N LYS A 66 -11.70 7.01 10.94
CA LYS A 66 -12.82 7.84 11.40
C LYS A 66 -13.09 7.63 12.91
N PRO A 67 -13.46 8.70 13.64
CA PRO A 67 -13.54 8.68 15.11
C PRO A 67 -14.59 7.68 15.60
N GLY A 68 -14.13 6.62 16.26
CA GLY A 68 -14.97 5.54 16.78
C GLY A 68 -14.24 4.20 16.96
N GLY A 69 -13.12 3.96 16.27
CA GLY A 69 -12.27 2.78 16.47
C GLY A 69 -12.88 1.42 16.12
N SER A 70 -14.19 1.37 15.85
CA SER A 70 -14.86 0.25 15.19
C SER A 70 -14.65 0.39 13.69
N GLY A 71 -14.09 -0.63 13.03
CA GLY A 71 -13.91 -0.66 11.57
C GLY A 71 -15.18 -0.35 10.76
N MET A 72 -15.06 -0.38 9.44
CA MET A 72 -16.16 0.07 8.57
C MET A 72 -17.36 -0.88 8.66
N SER A 73 -18.53 -0.37 9.04
CA SER A 73 -19.76 -1.17 9.03
C SER A 73 -20.14 -1.55 7.60
N GLU A 74 -20.93 -2.61 7.41
CA GLU A 74 -21.45 -2.99 6.09
C GLU A 74 -22.26 -1.86 5.42
N SER A 75 -22.91 -1.01 6.23
CA SER A 75 -23.55 0.23 5.76
C SER A 75 -22.53 1.25 5.26
N ASP A 76 -21.41 1.45 5.97
CA ASP A 76 -20.35 2.36 5.54
C ASP A 76 -19.67 1.89 4.26
N LYS A 77 -19.43 0.59 4.10
CA LYS A 77 -18.87 0.01 2.88
C LYS A 77 -19.78 0.23 1.66
N LYS A 78 -21.09 0.03 1.83
CA LYS A 78 -22.08 0.32 0.78
C LYS A 78 -22.15 1.80 0.44
N ASP A 79 -22.12 2.66 1.45
CA ASP A 79 -22.10 4.10 1.27
C ASP A 79 -20.83 4.59 0.58
N VAL A 80 -19.67 3.99 0.91
CA VAL A 80 -18.40 4.27 0.24
C VAL A 80 -18.46 3.86 -1.22
N GLY A 81 -18.92 2.65 -1.53
CA GLY A 81 -19.10 2.20 -2.91
C GLY A 81 -20.14 2.98 -3.70
N ALA A 82 -21.08 3.63 -3.03
CA ALA A 82 -22.10 4.50 -3.64
C ALA A 82 -21.68 5.96 -3.79
N LYS A 83 -20.66 6.41 -3.04
CA LYS A 83 -20.16 7.81 -3.06
C LYS A 83 -18.81 7.96 -3.74
N PHE A 84 -18.03 6.87 -3.80
CA PHE A 84 -16.66 6.91 -4.25
C PHE A 84 -16.33 5.76 -5.18
N LYS A 85 -15.54 6.09 -6.20
CA LYS A 85 -14.91 5.15 -7.08
C LYS A 85 -13.53 4.76 -6.57
N VAL A 86 -13.37 3.47 -6.29
CA VAL A 86 -12.10 2.89 -5.82
C VAL A 86 -11.10 2.74 -6.97
N LYS A 87 -9.86 3.14 -6.71
CA LYS A 87 -8.73 3.05 -7.64
C LYS A 87 -7.46 2.55 -6.96
N ILE A 88 -6.66 1.79 -7.69
CA ILE A 88 -5.32 1.35 -7.28
C ILE A 88 -4.27 2.33 -7.84
N GLY A 89 -3.36 2.78 -6.99
CA GLY A 89 -2.23 3.66 -7.29
C GLY A 89 -0.87 3.01 -7.03
N ASP A 90 0.18 3.83 -7.02
CA ASP A 90 1.56 3.49 -6.63
C ASP A 90 2.16 2.20 -7.23
N PHE A 91 2.49 2.24 -8.52
CA PHE A 91 3.13 1.12 -9.22
C PHE A 91 4.67 1.19 -9.16
N GLY A 92 5.26 1.93 -8.22
CA GLY A 92 6.71 2.10 -8.10
C GLY A 92 7.50 0.81 -7.86
N LEU A 93 6.83 -0.20 -7.28
CA LEU A 93 7.37 -1.53 -7.00
C LEU A 93 6.91 -2.62 -7.99
N ALA A 94 5.98 -2.30 -8.90
CA ALA A 94 5.36 -3.28 -9.79
C ALA A 94 6.40 -3.96 -10.70
N LYS A 95 6.19 -5.26 -10.95
CA LYS A 95 7.04 -6.11 -11.79
C LYS A 95 6.20 -6.88 -12.81
N ARG A 96 6.81 -7.18 -13.96
CA ARG A 96 6.17 -8.01 -15.00
C ARG A 96 6.60 -9.47 -14.83
N VAL A 97 5.63 -10.37 -14.79
CA VAL A 97 5.81 -11.83 -14.56
C VAL A 97 6.71 -12.52 -15.61
N ASN A 98 6.98 -11.90 -16.77
CA ASN A 98 7.73 -12.52 -17.87
C ASN A 98 9.00 -11.78 -18.32
N GLN A 99 9.52 -10.83 -17.54
CA GLN A 99 10.88 -10.33 -17.81
C GLN A 99 11.91 -11.33 -17.30
N ASN A 100 12.21 -12.33 -18.13
CA ASN A 100 13.32 -13.27 -17.96
C ASN A 100 14.64 -12.50 -17.81
N LYS A 101 14.98 -12.10 -16.58
CA LYS A 101 16.35 -11.83 -16.18
C LYS A 101 16.81 -13.02 -15.34
N LYS A 102 17.14 -14.12 -16.02
CA LYS A 102 18.11 -15.08 -15.47
C LYS A 102 19.35 -14.27 -15.06
N GLY A 103 19.56 -14.09 -13.76
CA GLY A 103 20.84 -13.56 -13.23
C GLY A 103 20.79 -12.34 -12.31
N LYS A 104 19.63 -11.79 -11.93
CA LYS A 104 19.57 -10.94 -10.74
C LYS A 104 18.46 -11.44 -9.83
N LEU A 105 18.85 -12.23 -8.81
CA LEU A 105 18.15 -12.21 -7.53
C LEU A 105 18.03 -10.72 -7.17
N ASP A 106 16.81 -10.18 -7.15
CA ASP A 106 16.54 -8.91 -6.49
C ASP A 106 16.48 -9.30 -5.00
N PRO A 107 17.60 -9.23 -4.26
CA PRO A 107 17.72 -9.88 -2.95
C PRO A 107 16.99 -9.09 -1.85
N TYR A 108 16.29 -8.04 -2.24
CA TYR A 108 15.52 -7.21 -1.34
C TYR A 108 14.04 -7.54 -1.55
N MET A 109 13.46 -8.19 -0.54
CA MET A 109 12.02 -8.18 -0.30
C MET A 109 11.54 -6.74 -0.42
N ARG A 110 10.52 -6.49 -1.25
CA ARG A 110 9.96 -5.15 -1.47
C ARG A 110 8.52 -5.13 -1.00
N GLY A 111 8.20 -4.12 -0.22
CA GLY A 111 6.86 -3.90 0.31
C GLY A 111 6.90 -3.54 1.79
N THR A 112 5.75 -3.14 2.31
CA THR A 112 5.56 -2.89 3.73
C THR A 112 5.49 -4.24 4.47
N PRO A 113 6.33 -4.50 5.49
CA PRO A 113 6.44 -5.81 6.15
C PRO A 113 5.10 -6.42 6.59
N THR A 114 4.17 -5.59 7.04
CA THR A 114 2.84 -6.00 7.52
C THR A 114 1.94 -6.61 6.45
N TYR A 115 2.28 -6.49 5.16
CA TYR A 115 1.48 -7.03 4.04
C TYR A 115 2.22 -8.12 3.26
N LEU A 116 3.42 -8.50 3.68
CA LEU A 116 4.17 -9.56 3.02
C LEU A 116 3.55 -10.91 3.34
N SER A 117 3.46 -11.77 2.34
CA SER A 117 2.96 -13.13 2.49
C SER A 117 4.04 -14.08 2.99
N PRO A 118 3.66 -15.21 3.61
CA PRO A 118 4.62 -16.18 4.14
C PRO A 118 5.66 -16.61 3.11
N GLU A 119 5.25 -16.89 1.86
CA GLU A 119 6.15 -17.33 0.78
C GLU A 119 7.12 -16.23 0.30
N VAL A 120 6.76 -14.95 0.44
CA VAL A 120 7.69 -13.84 0.20
C VAL A 120 8.75 -13.79 1.30
N VAL A 121 8.36 -14.06 2.55
CA VAL A 121 9.28 -14.03 3.69
C VAL A 121 10.20 -15.25 3.72
N THR A 122 9.67 -16.44 3.50
CA THR A 122 10.42 -17.70 3.60
C THR A 122 11.28 -17.95 2.37
N ASP A 123 10.70 -17.78 1.19
CA ASP A 123 11.27 -18.25 -0.07
C ASP A 123 11.65 -17.10 -1.02
N CYS A 124 11.38 -15.85 -0.63
CA CYS A 124 11.56 -14.67 -1.49
C CYS A 124 10.78 -14.78 -2.83
N ILE A 125 9.65 -15.49 -2.82
CA ILE A 125 8.78 -15.68 -3.98
C ILE A 125 7.66 -14.63 -3.93
N GLN A 126 7.75 -13.61 -4.79
CA GLN A 126 6.70 -12.59 -4.93
C GLN A 126 5.96 -12.79 -6.25
N GLU A 127 4.82 -13.45 -6.18
CA GLU A 127 3.97 -13.84 -7.32
C GLU A 127 2.53 -13.37 -7.10
N PRO A 128 1.61 -13.48 -8.09
CA PRO A 128 0.22 -13.05 -7.91
C PRO A 128 -0.50 -13.56 -6.64
N PRO A 129 -0.22 -14.78 -6.11
CA PRO A 129 -0.78 -15.19 -4.81
C PRO A 129 -0.39 -14.29 -3.63
N SER A 130 0.81 -13.70 -3.66
CA SER A 130 1.28 -12.77 -2.63
C SER A 130 0.46 -11.46 -2.62
N ASP A 131 -0.01 -11.02 -3.78
CA ASP A 131 -0.91 -9.87 -3.89
C ASP A 131 -2.30 -10.19 -3.29
N ILE A 132 -2.76 -11.44 -3.37
CA ILE A 132 -4.02 -11.90 -2.76
C ILE A 132 -3.91 -11.90 -1.23
N TRP A 133 -2.77 -12.33 -0.68
CA TRP A 133 -2.50 -12.23 0.75
C TRP A 133 -2.58 -10.77 1.23
N ALA A 134 -1.85 -9.87 0.57
CA ALA A 134 -1.86 -8.45 0.90
C ALA A 134 -3.29 -7.86 0.86
N PHE A 135 -4.09 -8.27 -0.13
CA PHE A 135 -5.50 -7.89 -0.20
C PHE A 135 -6.32 -8.38 1.00
N GLY A 136 -6.09 -9.61 1.46
CA GLY A 136 -6.74 -10.14 2.68
C GLY A 136 -6.40 -9.33 3.93
N CYS A 137 -5.16 -8.87 4.08
CA CYS A 137 -4.74 -7.99 5.17
C CYS A 137 -5.47 -6.64 5.13
N ILE A 138 -5.64 -6.07 3.93
CA ILE A 138 -6.40 -4.83 3.72
C ILE A 138 -7.88 -5.05 4.06
N GLU A 139 -8.46 -6.17 3.64
CA GLU A 139 -9.85 -6.51 3.96
C GLU A 139 -10.07 -6.68 5.46
N PHE A 140 -9.15 -7.36 6.15
CA PHE A 140 -9.14 -7.46 7.60
C PHE A 140 -9.15 -6.07 8.25
N GLU A 141 -8.25 -5.18 7.83
CA GLU A 141 -8.15 -3.84 8.40
C GLU A 141 -9.40 -3.00 8.14
N MET A 142 -10.03 -3.13 6.97
CA MET A 142 -11.31 -2.48 6.68
C MET A 142 -12.42 -2.95 7.64
N VAL A 143 -12.44 -4.23 8.00
CA VAL A 143 -13.46 -4.82 8.88
C VAL A 143 -13.22 -4.46 10.34
N THR A 144 -11.98 -4.56 10.82
CA THR A 144 -11.64 -4.41 12.24
C THR A 144 -11.31 -2.97 12.61
N GLY A 145 -10.94 -2.13 11.64
CA GLY A 145 -10.42 -0.79 11.87
C GLY A 145 -8.97 -0.76 12.36
N LYS A 146 -8.34 -1.94 12.44
CA LYS A 146 -6.98 -2.13 12.95
C LYS A 146 -6.18 -3.00 11.98
N PRO A 147 -4.90 -2.68 11.71
CA PRO A 147 -4.04 -3.58 10.93
C PRO A 147 -3.98 -4.95 11.59
N GLN A 148 -3.83 -6.02 10.79
CA GLN A 148 -3.82 -7.40 11.28
C GLN A 148 -2.81 -7.64 12.42
N TRP A 149 -1.68 -6.92 12.43
CA TRP A 149 -0.63 -7.05 13.45
C TRP A 149 -0.64 -5.90 14.49
N PHE A 150 -1.79 -5.21 14.67
CA PHE A 150 -1.90 -4.01 15.52
C PHE A 150 -1.41 -4.20 16.95
N HIS A 151 -1.63 -5.37 17.55
CA HIS A 151 -1.26 -5.67 18.94
C HIS A 151 0.24 -5.92 19.14
N LYS A 152 1.03 -5.92 18.06
CA LYS A 152 2.47 -6.19 18.06
C LYS A 152 3.29 -5.01 17.58
N GLN A 153 2.79 -3.78 17.78
CA GLN A 153 3.47 -2.55 17.36
C GLN A 153 4.84 -2.34 18.02
N ASP A 154 5.06 -2.88 19.22
CA ASP A 154 6.36 -2.85 19.91
C ASP A 154 7.38 -3.86 19.33
N MET A 155 6.94 -4.73 18.43
CA MET A 155 7.77 -5.74 17.80
C MET A 155 8.60 -5.12 16.67
N ASN A 156 9.89 -5.47 16.61
CA ASN A 156 10.72 -5.07 15.48
C ASN A 156 10.30 -5.79 14.19
N ALA A 157 10.67 -5.22 13.04
CA ALA A 157 10.28 -5.75 11.73
C ALA A 157 10.76 -7.19 11.49
N GLU A 158 11.92 -7.58 12.03
CA GLU A 158 12.47 -8.93 11.85
C GLU A 158 11.62 -9.99 12.55
N ALA A 159 11.22 -9.74 13.79
CA ALA A 159 10.36 -10.64 14.56
C ALA A 159 8.95 -10.74 13.95
N LEU A 160 8.41 -9.64 13.41
CA LEU A 160 7.15 -9.67 12.67
C LEU A 160 7.24 -10.58 11.44
N LEU A 161 8.31 -10.44 10.65
CA LEU A 161 8.54 -11.28 9.48
C LEU A 161 8.69 -12.76 9.87
N CYS A 162 9.39 -13.07 10.96
CA CYS A 162 9.48 -14.46 11.45
C CYS A 162 8.10 -15.08 11.71
N MET A 163 7.18 -14.40 12.40
CA MET A 163 5.83 -14.93 12.64
C MET A 163 5.03 -15.14 11.35
N ILE A 164 5.10 -14.17 10.41
CA ILE A 164 4.46 -14.28 9.10
C ILE A 164 4.98 -15.53 8.37
N GLY A 165 6.30 -15.74 8.36
CA GLY A 165 6.93 -16.90 7.73
C GLY A 165 6.55 -18.24 8.38
N GLU A 166 6.22 -18.24 9.67
CA GLU A 166 5.74 -19.42 10.40
C GLU A 166 4.24 -19.72 10.16
N GLY A 167 3.51 -18.79 9.54
CA GLY A 167 2.07 -18.95 9.25
C GLY A 167 1.18 -18.83 10.50
N LEU A 168 1.67 -18.21 11.56
CA LEU A 168 0.91 -17.94 12.78
C LEU A 168 -0.04 -16.77 12.51
N VAL A 169 -1.32 -17.09 12.31
CA VAL A 169 -2.40 -16.08 12.32
C VAL A 169 -2.79 -15.88 13.79
N ASP A 170 -2.99 -14.63 14.22
CA ASP A 170 -3.42 -14.33 15.59
C ASP A 170 -4.83 -14.91 15.82
N ASP A 171 -4.91 -16.13 16.32
CA ASP A 171 -6.14 -16.85 16.71
C ASP A 171 -6.51 -16.58 18.20
N ASP A 172 -5.96 -15.54 18.82
CA ASP A 172 -6.17 -15.23 20.24
C ASP A 172 -7.55 -14.60 20.48
N ASP A 173 -8.60 -15.41 20.40
CA ASP A 173 -9.92 -15.20 21.04
C ASP A 173 -9.76 -15.36 22.57
N ASP A 174 -8.98 -14.50 23.24
CA ASP A 174 -9.02 -14.39 24.70
C ASP A 174 -9.79 -13.12 25.08
N ASP A 175 -11.12 -13.28 25.19
CA ASP A 175 -12.07 -12.32 25.77
C ASP A 175 -11.65 -11.95 27.20
N ASN A 176 -10.74 -10.99 27.36
CA ASN A 176 -10.56 -10.29 28.63
C ASN A 176 -9.97 -8.88 28.45
N ASP A 177 -10.76 -7.97 27.87
CA ASP A 177 -10.46 -6.55 27.81
C ASP A 177 -10.57 -5.89 29.21
N GLU A 178 -9.44 -5.71 29.90
CA GLU A 178 -9.22 -4.50 30.70
C GLU A 178 -8.56 -3.46 29.78
N VAL A 179 -9.37 -2.51 29.30
CA VAL A 179 -8.91 -1.38 28.49
C VAL A 179 -8.15 -0.41 29.40
N GLU A 180 -6.82 -0.43 29.36
CA GLU A 180 -6.03 0.71 29.80
C GLU A 180 -5.89 1.71 28.64
N GLU A 181 -6.55 2.87 28.78
CA GLU A 181 -6.27 4.06 27.98
C GLU A 181 -4.83 4.51 28.26
N GLY A 182 -3.91 4.15 27.36
CA GLY A 182 -2.50 4.55 27.39
C GLY A 182 -2.14 5.42 26.18
N ASP A 183 -1.46 6.53 26.47
CA ASP A 183 -1.10 7.66 25.61
C ASP A 183 -0.67 7.35 24.15
N GLU A 184 -1.15 8.20 23.25
CA GLU A 184 -0.62 8.39 21.89
C GLU A 184 0.88 8.74 21.92
N SER A 185 1.73 7.82 21.49
CA SER A 185 2.91 8.04 20.63
C SER A 185 3.69 6.71 20.59
N LEU A 186 3.87 6.08 19.44
CA LEU A 186 4.79 6.50 18.39
C LEU A 186 4.33 5.90 17.06
N VAL A 187 4.30 6.76 16.05
CA VAL A 187 3.99 6.45 14.65
C VAL A 187 4.89 5.32 14.17
N ALA A 188 4.30 4.18 13.78
CA ALA A 188 4.96 3.28 12.86
C ALA A 188 5.47 4.14 11.69
N ASP A 189 6.78 4.15 11.50
CA ASP A 189 7.43 4.98 10.50
C ASP A 189 6.64 4.91 9.18
N GLU A 190 6.32 6.10 8.71
CA GLU A 190 5.52 6.50 7.54
C GLU A 190 6.04 5.85 6.23
N VAL A 191 5.89 4.53 6.08
CA VAL A 191 6.08 3.87 4.78
C VAL A 191 4.73 3.68 4.11
N ASP A 192 4.25 4.78 3.52
CA ASP A 192 3.33 4.89 2.37
C ASP A 192 2.61 3.60 1.97
N SER A 193 1.59 3.21 2.74
CA SER A 193 0.91 1.92 2.55
C SER A 193 -0.56 2.06 2.18
N TRP A 194 -0.95 3.01 1.32
CA TRP A 194 -2.34 3.06 0.85
C TRP A 194 -2.40 3.24 -0.66
N MET A 195 -2.25 2.11 -1.33
CA MET A 195 -2.44 1.93 -2.76
C MET A 195 -3.89 2.24 -3.20
N ILE A 196 -4.84 2.20 -2.26
CA ILE A 196 -6.27 2.37 -2.54
C ILE A 196 -6.66 3.83 -2.35
N LEU A 197 -7.10 4.42 -3.46
CA LEU A 197 -7.52 5.80 -3.60
C LEU A 197 -9.01 5.87 -3.93
N PHE A 198 -9.68 6.87 -3.39
CA PHE A 198 -11.10 7.13 -3.64
C PHE A 198 -11.24 8.37 -4.50
N GLU A 199 -12.03 8.27 -5.56
CA GLU A 199 -12.46 9.41 -6.35
C GLU A 199 -13.94 9.68 -6.08
N SER A 200 -14.29 10.91 -5.72
CA SER A 200 -15.68 11.28 -5.43
C SER A 200 -16.50 11.30 -6.73
N ASP A 201 -17.73 10.80 -6.69
CA ASP A 201 -18.70 11.08 -7.75
C ASP A 201 -19.19 12.52 -7.56
N GLU A 202 -18.84 13.43 -8.48
CA GLU A 202 -19.35 14.82 -8.52
C GLU A 202 -20.89 14.89 -8.60
#